data_AF-A0A7I0JQ69-F1
#
_entry.id   AF-A0A7I0JQ69-F1
#
_cell.length_a   1.000
_cell.length_b   1.000
_cell.length_c   1.000
_cell.angle_alpha   90.00
_cell.angle_beta   90.00
_cell.angle_gamma   90.00
#
_symmetry.space_group_name_H-M   'P 1'
#
loop_
_entity.id
_entity.type
_entity.pdbx_description
1 polymer ?
#
loop_
_entity_poly.entity_id
_entity_poly.type
_entity_poly.pdbx_seq_one_letter_code
_entity_poly.pdbx_strand_id
1 'polypeptide(L)'
;RTLTPAHLVMATGMSGKPNIPTFPGSEVFRGEQQHSSQHPGPDAYAGKKVVVIGSNNSAFDICGALYENGAEVTMVQRSSTHIVKSDSLMEIGLGD
;
A
#
# COMPACT_ATOMS: atom_id res chain seq x y z
N ARG A 1 -16.67 24.52 19.28
CA ARG A 1 -16.54 25.97 18.96
C ARG A 1 -16.74 26.13 17.47
N THR A 2 -17.52 27.11 17.03
CA THR A 2 -17.81 27.36 15.59
C THR A 2 -16.92 28.50 15.08
N LEU A 3 -16.40 28.38 13.86
CA LEU A 3 -15.58 29.39 13.18
C LEU A 3 -16.30 29.88 11.92
N THR A 4 -16.17 31.17 11.60
CA THR A 4 -16.78 31.81 10.42
C THR A 4 -15.75 32.65 9.66
N PRO A 5 -14.80 32.03 8.94
CA PRO A 5 -13.77 32.75 8.20
C PRO A 5 -14.31 33.32 6.88
N ALA A 6 -13.65 34.32 6.33
CA ALA A 6 -13.95 34.84 4.99
C ALA A 6 -13.60 33.83 3.88
N HIS A 7 -12.59 32.98 4.11
CA HIS A 7 -12.14 31.97 3.16
C HIS A 7 -11.80 30.67 3.89
N LEU A 8 -12.08 29.53 3.25
CA LEU A 8 -11.75 28.19 3.72
C LEU A 8 -10.97 27.47 2.62
N VAL A 9 -9.80 26.92 2.95
CA VAL A 9 -9.00 26.07 2.05
C VAL A 9 -9.00 24.66 2.61
N MET A 10 -9.44 23.70 1.80
CA MET A 10 -9.40 22.27 2.14
C MET A 10 -8.17 21.62 1.51
N ALA A 11 -7.18 21.29 2.33
CA ALA A 11 -5.94 20.62 1.92
C ALA A 11 -5.81 19.22 2.57
N THR A 12 -6.91 18.45 2.59
CA THR A 12 -7.03 17.20 3.35
C THR A 12 -6.39 15.98 2.68
N GLY A 13 -5.92 16.12 1.45
CA GLY A 13 -5.39 15.01 0.65
C GLY A 13 -6.46 13.98 0.22
N MET A 14 -6.04 12.98 -0.55
CA MET A 14 -6.93 11.97 -1.14
C MET A 14 -6.89 10.59 -0.45
N SER A 15 -5.90 10.33 0.41
CA SER A 15 -5.55 8.98 0.88
C SER A 15 -5.84 8.73 2.38
N GLY A 16 -6.67 9.56 3.01
CA GLY A 16 -6.85 9.55 4.47
C GLY A 16 -7.73 8.40 5.02
N LYS A 17 -8.57 7.77 4.19
CA LYS A 17 -9.49 6.70 4.63
C LYS A 17 -9.09 5.37 3.97
N PRO A 18 -8.79 4.32 4.75
CA PRO A 18 -8.45 3.01 4.20
C PRO A 18 -9.67 2.38 3.50
N ASN A 19 -9.42 1.71 2.38
CA ASN A 19 -10.41 0.91 1.68
C ASN A 19 -10.09 -0.57 1.89
N ILE A 20 -10.73 -1.18 2.89
CA ILE A 20 -10.48 -2.57 3.27
C ILE A 20 -11.48 -3.47 2.53
N PRO A 21 -11.05 -4.33 1.61
CA PRO A 21 -11.95 -5.26 0.93
C PRO A 21 -12.40 -6.36 1.90
N THR A 22 -13.66 -6.76 1.78
CA THR A 22 -14.16 -7.99 2.41
C THR A 22 -14.04 -9.12 1.40
N PHE A 23 -13.45 -10.24 1.81
CA PHE A 23 -13.43 -11.48 1.03
C PHE A 23 -13.86 -12.67 1.89
N PRO A 24 -14.52 -13.67 1.31
CA PRO A 24 -14.98 -14.85 2.04
C PRO A 24 -13.82 -15.55 2.77
N GLY A 25 -14.03 -15.89 4.04
CA GLY A 25 -13.03 -16.60 4.85
C GLY A 25 -11.98 -15.70 5.51
N SER A 26 -12.04 -14.38 5.31
CA SER A 26 -11.15 -13.43 6.02
C SER A 26 -11.34 -13.50 7.54
N GLU A 27 -12.55 -13.75 8.01
CA GLU A 27 -12.92 -13.84 9.42
C GLU A 27 -12.41 -15.10 10.14
N VAL A 28 -12.12 -16.17 9.40
CA VAL A 28 -11.57 -17.42 9.97
C VAL A 28 -10.05 -17.50 9.87
N PHE A 29 -9.41 -16.54 9.19
CA PHE A 29 -7.96 -16.49 9.08
C PHE A 29 -7.34 -16.13 10.44
N ARG A 30 -6.47 -17.02 10.93
CA ARG A 30 -5.82 -16.88 12.24
C ARG A 30 -4.52 -16.08 12.22
N GLY A 31 -4.04 -15.73 11.03
CA GLY A 31 -2.87 -14.88 10.87
C GLY A 31 -3.23 -13.40 10.99
N GLU A 32 -2.21 -12.56 10.97
CA GLU A 32 -2.37 -11.12 11.03
C GLU A 32 -2.96 -10.56 9.73
N GLN A 33 -3.89 -9.63 9.85
CA GLN A 33 -4.50 -8.92 8.73
C GLN A 33 -4.43 -7.41 8.99
N GLN A 34 -3.94 -6.66 7.99
CA GLN A 34 -3.75 -5.22 8.09
C GLN A 34 -3.92 -4.52 6.76
N HIS A 35 -4.32 -3.25 6.80
CA HIS A 35 -4.28 -2.35 5.65
C HIS A 35 -2.88 -1.74 5.53
N SER A 36 -2.43 -1.41 4.32
CA SER A 36 -1.08 -0.85 4.08
C SER A 36 -0.79 0.41 4.92
N SER A 37 -1.80 1.25 5.16
CA SER A 37 -1.69 2.44 6.00
C SER A 37 -1.38 2.17 7.48
N GLN A 38 -1.43 0.92 7.92
CA GLN A 38 -1.14 0.48 9.29
C GLN A 38 0.05 -0.49 9.33
N HIS A 39 0.70 -0.76 8.20
CA HIS A 39 1.80 -1.71 8.13
C HIS A 39 3.00 -1.18 8.94
N PRO A 40 3.50 -1.91 9.95
CA PRO A 40 4.54 -1.41 10.86
C PRO A 40 5.96 -1.50 10.28
N GLY A 41 6.12 -2.06 9.07
CA GLY A 41 7.41 -2.39 8.47
C GLY A 41 7.69 -3.89 8.47
N PRO A 42 8.81 -4.33 7.87
CA PRO A 42 9.02 -5.73 7.54
C PRO A 42 9.63 -6.58 8.68
N ASP A 43 10.15 -5.94 9.73
CA ASP A 43 10.99 -6.56 10.77
C ASP A 43 10.36 -7.80 11.41
N ALA A 44 9.05 -7.78 11.65
CA ALA A 44 8.33 -8.85 12.32
C ALA A 44 7.94 -10.03 11.41
N TYR A 45 8.32 -10.01 10.13
CA TYR A 45 7.83 -10.96 9.12
C TYR A 45 8.91 -11.84 8.48
N ALA A 46 10.16 -11.76 8.92
CA ALA A 46 11.23 -12.65 8.47
C ALA A 46 10.83 -14.13 8.63
N GLY A 47 11.02 -14.93 7.58
CA GLY A 47 10.67 -16.36 7.54
C GLY A 47 9.16 -16.66 7.49
N LYS A 48 8.28 -15.65 7.48
CA LYS A 48 6.83 -15.84 7.36
C LYS A 48 6.40 -15.90 5.89
N LYS A 49 5.27 -16.55 5.65
CA LYS A 49 4.55 -16.45 4.37
C LYS A 49 3.57 -15.28 4.44
N VAL A 50 3.68 -14.34 3.50
CA VAL A 50 2.87 -13.12 3.48
C VAL A 50 2.17 -12.98 2.13
N VAL A 51 0.87 -12.68 2.18
CA VAL A 51 0.07 -12.36 0.99
C VAL A 51 -0.23 -10.86 0.99
N VAL A 52 0.14 -10.17 -0.07
CA VAL A 52 -0.16 -8.74 -0.28
C VAL A 52 -1.25 -8.62 -1.34
N ILE A 53 -2.40 -8.06 -0.96
CA ILE A 53 -3.54 -7.86 -1.87
C ILE A 53 -3.44 -6.46 -2.50
N GLY A 54 -3.25 -6.41 -3.81
CA GLY A 54 -3.04 -5.18 -4.56
C GLY A 54 -1.68 -5.10 -5.24
N SER A 55 -1.54 -4.20 -6.21
CA SER A 55 -0.39 -4.08 -7.10
C SER A 55 -0.17 -2.63 -7.54
N ASN A 56 -0.31 -1.70 -6.59
CA ASN A 56 0.03 -0.28 -6.81
C ASN A 56 1.18 0.09 -5.88
N ASN A 57 1.67 1.34 -5.90
CA ASN A 57 2.90 1.78 -5.23
C ASN A 57 3.13 1.17 -3.84
N SER A 58 2.21 1.37 -2.89
CA SER A 58 2.38 0.82 -1.52
C SER A 58 2.52 -0.70 -1.48
N ALA A 59 1.85 -1.44 -2.37
CA ALA A 59 2.00 -2.90 -2.42
C ALA A 59 3.38 -3.31 -2.94
N PHE A 60 3.93 -2.60 -3.93
CA PHE A 60 5.30 -2.85 -4.41
C PHE A 60 6.34 -2.53 -3.32
N ASP A 61 6.21 -1.39 -2.64
CA ASP A 61 7.12 -1.00 -1.55
C ASP A 61 7.11 -2.03 -0.42
N ILE A 62 5.90 -2.44 0.03
CA ILE A 62 5.75 -3.43 1.10
C ILE A 62 6.25 -4.81 0.67
N CYS A 63 5.93 -5.26 -0.55
CA CYS A 63 6.43 -6.54 -1.06
C CYS A 63 7.95 -6.57 -1.13
N GLY A 64 8.58 -5.50 -1.63
CA GLY A 64 10.04 -5.36 -1.69
C GLY A 64 10.65 -5.44 -0.30
N ALA A 65 10.19 -4.61 0.63
CA ALA A 65 10.70 -4.58 2.00
C ALA A 65 10.54 -5.93 2.72
N LEU A 66 9.40 -6.60 2.56
CA LEU A 66 9.16 -7.92 3.15
C LEU A 66 10.08 -8.99 2.54
N TYR A 67 10.23 -9.01 1.22
CA TYR A 67 11.06 -9.97 0.51
C TYR A 67 12.54 -9.79 0.87
N GLU A 68 13.03 -8.54 0.88
CA GLU A 68 14.39 -8.19 1.28
C GLU A 68 14.67 -8.56 2.74
N ASN A 69 13.66 -8.53 3.60
CA ASN A 69 13.75 -8.95 5.00
C ASN A 69 13.48 -10.47 5.21
N GLY A 70 13.48 -11.27 4.15
CA GLY A 70 13.43 -12.73 4.23
C GLY A 70 12.03 -13.34 4.43
N ALA A 71 10.96 -12.60 4.13
CA ALA A 71 9.61 -13.17 4.05
C ALA A 71 9.38 -13.85 2.68
N GLU A 72 8.53 -14.88 2.65
CA GLU A 72 8.03 -15.48 1.41
C GLU A 72 6.77 -14.70 0.98
N VAL A 73 6.91 -13.81 0.00
CA VAL A 73 5.86 -12.87 -0.39
C VAL A 73 5.11 -13.34 -1.64
N THR A 74 3.78 -13.32 -1.57
CA THR A 74 2.89 -13.51 -2.72
C THR A 74 2.04 -12.25 -2.93
N MET A 75 2.18 -11.61 -4.11
CA MET A 75 1.33 -10.48 -4.49
C MET A 75 0.11 -10.97 -5.28
N VAL A 76 -1.08 -10.52 -4.90
CA VAL A 76 -2.33 -10.79 -5.63
C VAL A 76 -2.70 -9.56 -6.46
N GLN A 77 -2.50 -9.68 -7.77
CA GLN A 77 -2.84 -8.65 -8.74
C GLN A 77 -4.18 -8.96 -9.42
N ARG A 78 -5.20 -8.12 -9.18
CA ARG A 78 -6.51 -8.25 -9.85
C ARG A 78 -6.49 -7.77 -11.31
N SER A 79 -5.77 -6.69 -11.58
CA SER A 79 -5.76 -6.00 -12.87
C SER A 79 -4.31 -5.65 -13.24
N SER A 80 -3.98 -5.56 -14.52
CA SER A 80 -2.61 -5.27 -14.95
C SER A 80 -2.12 -3.94 -14.41
N THR A 81 -0.91 -3.93 -13.84
CA THR A 81 -0.20 -2.69 -13.50
C THR A 81 0.97 -2.50 -14.45
N HIS A 82 1.09 -1.31 -15.02
CA HIS A 82 2.28 -0.93 -15.78
C HIS A 82 3.37 -0.51 -14.80
N ILE A 83 4.55 -1.12 -14.92
CA ILE A 83 5.69 -0.82 -14.06
C ILE A 83 6.77 -0.18 -14.92
N VAL A 84 7.27 0.97 -14.47
CA VAL A 84 8.37 1.70 -15.07
C VAL A 84 9.37 2.01 -13.98
N LYS A 85 10.66 2.03 -14.34
CA LYS A 85 11.70 2.50 -13.44
C LYS A 85 11.47 3.99 -13.17
N SER A 86 11.66 4.40 -11.92
CA SER A 86 11.53 5.81 -11.52
C SER A 86 12.39 6.71 -12.40
N ASP A 87 13.66 6.34 -12.64
CA ASP A 87 14.58 7.11 -13.47
C ASP A 87 14.03 7.33 -14.89
N SER A 88 13.51 6.28 -15.53
CA SER A 88 12.92 6.39 -16.86
C SER A 88 11.63 7.22 -16.88
N LEU A 89 10.81 7.14 -15.82
CA LEU A 89 9.60 7.96 -15.69
C LEU A 89 9.96 9.45 -15.54
N MET A 90 10.99 9.76 -14.77
CA MET A 90 11.47 11.13 -14.59
C MET A 90 12.04 11.68 -15.91
N GLU A 91 12.95 10.95 -16.55
CA GLU A 91 13.62 11.37 -17.80
C GLU A 91 12.64 11.57 -18.96
N ILE A 92 11.70 10.64 -19.16
CA ILE A 92 10.88 10.58 -20.38
C ILE A 92 9.47 11.12 -20.15
N GLY A 93 8.88 10.86 -18.98
CA GLY A 93 7.44 11.04 -18.75
C GLY A 93 7.07 12.36 -18.09
N LEU A 94 7.87 12.84 -17.14
CA LEU A 94 7.60 14.07 -16.40
C LEU A 94 8.36 15.28 -16.97
N GLY A 95 9.45 15.04 -17.69
CA GLY A 95 10.34 16.07 -18.20
C GLY A 95 11.07 16.78 -17.07
N ASP A 96 12.35 17.10 -17.29
CA ASP A 96 13.00 18.15 -16.50
C ASP A 96 12.37 19.52 -16.80
#